data_AF-A0A953PT98-F1
#
_entry.id   AF-A0A953PT98-F1
#
_cell.length_a   1.000
_cell.length_b   1.000
_cell.length_c   1.000
_cell.angle_alpha   90.00
_cell.angle_beta   90.00
_cell.angle_gamma   90.00
#
_symmetry.space_group_name_H-M   'P 1'
#
loop_
_entity.id
_entity.type
_entity.pdbx_description
1 polymer ?
#
loop_
_entity_poly.entity_id
_entity_poly.type
_entity_poly.pdbx_seq_one_letter_code
_entity_poly.pdbx_strand_id
1 'polypeptide(L)'
;MSLLGDLRKKIAAVAGSVSEQIQSARLAIEAARNERRQLLRAPLPLAEIDERIDGVVEREGAEWLQKHAAELLRTNRYLTRALAQWDGRGAIEVPGTGDADFFGLLCAGAPAFAAETLRALIRRVEFTAGAPSSDRPKLIAAIEARLAALEHEEEALVDELNAGGLMTFQHRPEVVQRRSDAARARELEEQRVADRRARQAAVDAQMEAPQPGYLARERPDKTQY
;
A
#
# COMPACT_ATOMS: atom_id res chain seq x y z
N MET A 1 -5.96 -10.22 60.09
CA MET A 1 -5.66 -10.27 58.65
C MET A 1 -5.61 -8.86 58.12
N SER A 2 -4.53 -8.46 57.42
CA SER A 2 -4.33 -7.07 56.98
C SER A 2 -5.11 -6.82 55.68
N LEU A 3 -6.06 -5.87 55.72
CA LEU A 3 -6.84 -5.40 54.57
C LEU A 3 -5.95 -4.99 53.37
N LEU A 4 -4.73 -4.51 53.65
CA LEU A 4 -3.75 -4.13 52.63
C LEU A 4 -3.18 -5.34 51.88
N GLY A 5 -3.06 -6.49 52.55
CA GLY A 5 -2.57 -7.73 51.92
C GLY A 5 -3.58 -8.29 50.92
N ASP A 6 -4.87 -8.28 51.27
CA ASP A 6 -5.94 -8.78 50.41
C ASP A 6 -6.18 -7.85 49.21
N LEU A 7 -6.08 -6.53 49.40
CA LEU A 7 -6.15 -5.55 48.32
C LEU A 7 -5.04 -5.76 47.28
N ARG A 8 -3.78 -5.93 47.74
CA ARG A 8 -2.63 -6.18 46.85
C ARG A 8 -2.80 -7.47 46.05
N LYS A 9 -3.28 -8.55 46.67
CA LYS A 9 -3.55 -9.82 45.97
C LYS A 9 -4.61 -9.67 44.89
N LYS A 10 -5.70 -8.93 45.18
CA LYS A 10 -6.75 -8.66 44.19
C LYS A 10 -6.25 -7.85 43.01
N ILE A 11 -5.47 -6.78 43.26
CA ILE A 11 -4.87 -5.96 42.21
C ILE A 11 -3.93 -6.79 41.34
N ALA A 12 -3.06 -7.61 41.95
CA ALA A 12 -2.13 -8.46 41.21
C ALA A 12 -2.85 -9.51 40.34
N ALA A 13 -3.94 -10.11 40.84
CA ALA A 13 -4.74 -11.07 40.09
C ALA A 13 -5.44 -10.43 38.88
N VAL A 14 -6.01 -9.23 39.05
CA VAL A 14 -6.62 -8.46 37.97
C VAL A 14 -5.56 -8.08 36.92
N ALA A 15 -4.41 -7.56 37.36
CA ALA A 15 -3.32 -7.20 36.45
C ALA A 15 -2.80 -8.41 35.65
N GLY A 16 -2.70 -9.60 36.28
CA GLY A 16 -2.34 -10.84 35.59
C GLY A 16 -3.35 -11.23 34.52
N SER A 17 -4.65 -11.24 34.87
CA SER A 17 -5.72 -11.60 33.94
C SER A 17 -5.80 -10.66 32.74
N VAL A 18 -5.67 -9.34 32.95
CA VAL A 18 -5.72 -8.39 31.83
C VAL A 18 -4.45 -8.45 30.97
N SER A 19 -3.29 -8.71 31.57
CA SER A 19 -2.05 -8.97 30.81
C SER A 19 -2.22 -10.14 29.84
N GLU A 20 -2.84 -11.23 30.29
CA GLU A 20 -3.14 -12.39 29.45
C GLU A 20 -4.13 -12.03 28.33
N GLN A 21 -5.15 -11.22 28.61
CA GLN A 21 -6.10 -10.74 27.60
C GLN A 21 -5.41 -9.90 26.52
N ILE A 22 -4.54 -8.95 26.88
CA ILE A 22 -3.78 -8.15 25.91
C ILE A 22 -2.88 -9.04 25.07
N GLN A 23 -2.17 -9.99 25.67
CA GLN A 23 -1.31 -10.92 24.93
C GLN A 23 -2.13 -11.78 23.96
N SER A 24 -3.28 -12.27 24.39
CA SER A 24 -4.21 -13.02 23.54
C SER A 24 -4.71 -12.19 22.36
N ALA A 25 -5.11 -10.94 22.60
CA ALA A 25 -5.53 -10.01 21.55
C ALA A 25 -4.41 -9.74 20.54
N ARG A 26 -3.17 -9.53 21.01
CA ARG A 26 -2.00 -9.35 20.12
C ARG A 26 -1.70 -10.58 19.27
N LEU A 27 -1.80 -11.78 19.83
CA LEU A 27 -1.65 -13.02 19.06
C LEU A 27 -2.76 -13.16 18.02
N ALA A 28 -4.00 -12.80 18.35
CA ALA A 28 -5.11 -12.82 17.41
C ALA A 28 -4.92 -11.82 16.26
N ILE A 29 -4.39 -10.63 16.54
CA ILE A 29 -4.05 -9.62 15.52
C ILE A 29 -2.97 -10.15 14.57
N GLU A 30 -1.88 -10.71 15.10
CA GLU A 30 -0.82 -11.28 14.26
C GLU A 30 -1.31 -12.47 13.43
N ALA A 31 -2.15 -13.33 14.00
CA ALA A 31 -2.79 -14.42 13.27
C ALA A 31 -3.63 -13.88 12.10
N ALA A 32 -4.46 -12.87 12.33
CA ALA A 32 -5.30 -12.27 11.30
C ALA A 32 -4.48 -11.50 10.24
N ARG A 33 -3.35 -10.87 10.62
CA ARG A 33 -2.40 -10.24 9.68
C ARG A 33 -1.75 -11.28 8.77
N ASN A 34 -1.37 -12.43 9.35
CA ASN A 34 -0.81 -13.54 8.59
C ASN A 34 -1.83 -14.16 7.65
N GLU A 35 -3.07 -14.35 8.09
CA GLU A 35 -4.17 -14.84 7.25
C GLU A 35 -4.41 -13.90 6.05
N ARG A 36 -4.47 -12.58 6.29
CA ARG A 36 -4.57 -11.58 5.21
C ARG A 36 -3.41 -11.69 4.24
N ARG A 37 -2.17 -11.83 4.73
CA ARG A 37 -0.97 -11.95 3.89
C ARG A 37 -0.99 -13.23 3.06
N GLN A 38 -1.42 -14.34 3.64
CA GLN A 38 -1.59 -15.61 2.93
C GLN A 38 -2.63 -15.47 1.82
N LEU A 39 -3.79 -14.89 2.11
CA LEU A 39 -4.85 -14.71 1.12
C LEU A 39 -4.43 -13.81 -0.07
N LEU A 40 -3.64 -12.76 0.19
CA LEU A 40 -3.10 -11.87 -0.84
C LEU A 40 -2.05 -12.54 -1.73
N ARG A 41 -1.26 -13.47 -1.17
CA ARG A 41 -0.15 -14.14 -1.88
C ARG A 41 -0.50 -15.51 -2.44
N ALA A 42 -1.63 -16.09 -2.02
CA ALA A 42 -1.99 -17.43 -2.44
C ALA A 42 -2.22 -17.47 -3.97
N PRO A 43 -1.71 -18.51 -4.66
CA PRO A 43 -1.97 -18.69 -6.07
C PRO A 43 -3.47 -18.88 -6.32
N LEU A 44 -3.93 -18.51 -7.52
CA LEU A 44 -5.32 -18.74 -7.92
C LEU A 44 -5.61 -20.24 -8.04
N PRO A 45 -6.88 -20.66 -7.93
CA PRO A 45 -7.28 -22.03 -8.30
C PRO A 45 -6.86 -22.35 -9.73
N LEU A 46 -6.47 -23.60 -9.97
CA LEU A 46 -5.98 -24.06 -11.27
C LEU A 46 -6.95 -23.74 -12.42
N ALA A 47 -8.26 -23.87 -12.20
CA ALA A 47 -9.28 -23.55 -13.20
C ALA A 47 -9.21 -22.08 -13.66
N GLU A 48 -9.05 -21.13 -12.73
CA GLU A 48 -8.94 -19.71 -13.07
C GLU A 48 -7.59 -19.37 -13.71
N ILE A 49 -6.52 -20.10 -13.35
CA ILE A 49 -5.23 -19.95 -14.02
C ILE A 49 -5.37 -20.42 -15.47
N ASP A 50 -5.96 -21.60 -15.70
CA ASP A 50 -6.16 -22.18 -17.04
C ASP A 50 -6.98 -21.24 -17.96
N GLU A 51 -8.00 -20.58 -17.43
CA GLU A 51 -8.81 -19.57 -18.16
C GLU A 51 -8.03 -18.30 -18.53
N ARG A 52 -6.96 -17.96 -17.77
CA ARG A 52 -6.17 -16.74 -17.96
C ARG A 52 -4.93 -16.94 -18.82
N ILE A 53 -4.49 -18.18 -19.03
CA ILE A 53 -3.23 -18.50 -19.72
C ILE A 53 -3.18 -17.88 -21.11
N ASP A 54 -4.24 -18.01 -21.90
CA ASP A 54 -4.25 -17.48 -23.27
C ASP A 54 -4.08 -15.96 -23.29
N GLY A 55 -4.77 -15.23 -22.40
CA GLY A 55 -4.63 -13.79 -22.27
C GLY A 55 -3.25 -13.33 -21.76
N VAL A 56 -2.58 -14.15 -20.93
CA VAL A 56 -1.18 -13.88 -20.54
C VAL A 56 -0.27 -14.04 -21.75
N VAL A 57 -0.38 -15.14 -22.49
CA VAL A 57 0.44 -15.41 -23.68
C VAL A 57 0.25 -14.30 -24.72
N GLU A 58 -1.00 -13.89 -25.00
CA GLU A 58 -1.28 -12.80 -25.92
C GLU A 58 -0.62 -11.47 -25.48
N ARG A 59 -0.72 -11.12 -24.20
CA ARG A 59 -0.11 -9.89 -23.66
C ARG A 59 1.41 -9.92 -23.74
N GLU A 60 2.04 -11.00 -23.28
CA GLU A 60 3.50 -11.14 -23.31
C GLU A 60 4.04 -11.12 -24.75
N GLY A 61 3.35 -11.79 -25.68
CA GLY A 61 3.68 -11.75 -27.11
C GLY A 61 3.54 -10.36 -27.72
N ALA A 62 2.47 -9.63 -27.38
CA ALA A 62 2.25 -8.26 -27.84
C ALA A 62 3.31 -7.29 -27.29
N GLU A 63 3.63 -7.37 -25.99
CA GLU A 63 4.69 -6.55 -25.37
C GLU A 63 6.06 -6.83 -25.99
N TRP A 64 6.36 -8.09 -26.27
CA TRP A 64 7.62 -8.47 -26.91
C TRP A 64 7.69 -7.93 -28.35
N LEU A 65 6.63 -8.08 -29.15
CA LEU A 65 6.57 -7.51 -30.50
C LEU A 65 6.72 -6.00 -30.49
N GLN A 66 6.10 -5.28 -29.55
CA GLN A 66 6.26 -3.83 -29.44
C GLN A 66 7.72 -3.42 -29.22
N LYS A 67 8.48 -4.19 -28.42
CA LYS A 67 9.89 -3.94 -28.13
C LYS A 67 10.81 -4.31 -29.30
N HIS A 68 10.54 -5.41 -30.00
CA HIS A 68 11.50 -6.04 -30.92
C HIS A 68 11.08 -6.07 -32.40
N ALA A 69 9.84 -5.70 -32.75
CA ALA A 69 9.35 -5.79 -34.14
C ALA A 69 10.19 -4.97 -35.13
N ALA A 70 10.65 -3.78 -34.74
CA ALA A 70 11.48 -2.94 -35.61
C ALA A 70 12.84 -3.61 -35.92
N GLU A 71 13.42 -4.29 -34.95
CA GLU A 71 14.68 -5.02 -35.10
C GLU A 71 14.49 -6.28 -35.95
N LEU A 72 13.43 -7.05 -35.71
CA LEU A 72 13.05 -8.20 -36.52
C LEU A 72 12.82 -7.84 -37.99
N LEU A 73 12.11 -6.74 -38.26
CA LEU A 73 11.86 -6.27 -39.62
C LEU A 73 13.17 -5.82 -40.31
N ARG A 74 14.10 -5.23 -39.57
CA ARG A 74 15.43 -4.84 -40.10
C ARG A 74 16.35 -6.05 -40.33
N THR A 75 16.27 -7.07 -39.48
CA THR A 75 17.08 -8.30 -39.56
C THR A 75 16.41 -9.41 -40.36
N ASN A 76 15.21 -9.19 -40.91
CA ASN A 76 14.37 -10.17 -41.62
C ASN A 76 15.14 -10.93 -42.73
N ARG A 77 16.13 -10.29 -43.37
CA ARG A 77 16.98 -10.94 -44.38
C ARG A 77 17.88 -12.05 -43.83
N TYR A 78 18.29 -11.96 -42.57
CA TYR A 78 19.07 -12.97 -41.86
C TYR A 78 18.18 -14.04 -41.24
N LEU A 79 17.08 -13.65 -40.58
CA LEU A 79 16.19 -14.60 -39.91
C LEU A 79 15.49 -15.53 -40.92
N THR A 80 14.99 -14.98 -42.02
CA THR A 80 14.34 -15.77 -43.10
C THR A 80 15.34 -16.71 -43.78
N ARG A 81 16.60 -16.29 -43.92
CA ARG A 81 17.66 -17.13 -44.49
C ARG A 81 18.10 -18.22 -43.52
N ALA A 82 18.21 -17.92 -42.24
CA ALA A 82 18.52 -18.87 -41.19
C ALA A 82 17.41 -19.93 -41.06
N LEU A 83 16.14 -19.52 -41.06
CA LEU A 83 14.99 -20.43 -41.05
C LEU A 83 14.92 -21.28 -42.32
N ALA A 84 15.20 -20.72 -43.49
CA ALA A 84 15.22 -21.47 -44.75
C ALA A 84 16.38 -22.47 -44.85
N GLN A 85 17.45 -22.29 -44.07
CA GLN A 85 18.62 -23.16 -44.02
C GLN A 85 18.63 -24.07 -42.78
N TRP A 86 17.67 -23.91 -41.87
CA TRP A 86 17.60 -24.67 -40.64
C TRP A 86 17.08 -26.08 -40.93
N ASP A 87 17.93 -27.07 -40.66
CA ASP A 87 17.66 -28.51 -40.86
C ASP A 87 16.95 -29.16 -39.65
N GLY A 88 16.48 -28.33 -38.71
CA GLY A 88 15.87 -28.75 -37.46
C GLY A 88 16.87 -29.20 -36.40
N ARG A 89 18.19 -29.07 -36.62
CA ARG A 89 19.23 -29.42 -35.65
C ARG A 89 20.06 -28.17 -35.30
N GLY A 90 20.05 -27.80 -34.02
CA GLY A 90 20.78 -26.63 -33.51
C GLY A 90 19.90 -25.43 -33.18
N ALA A 91 20.46 -24.46 -32.46
CA ALA A 91 19.77 -23.25 -32.02
C ALA A 91 19.78 -22.18 -33.13
N ILE A 92 18.64 -21.55 -33.39
CA ILE A 92 18.58 -20.32 -34.16
C ILE A 92 18.82 -19.17 -33.18
N GLU A 93 19.92 -18.46 -33.32
CA GLU A 93 20.15 -17.23 -32.57
C GLU A 93 19.23 -16.13 -33.11
N VAL A 94 18.28 -15.70 -32.27
CA VAL A 94 17.45 -14.53 -32.55
C VAL A 94 18.18 -13.30 -32.00
N PRO A 95 18.48 -12.28 -32.83
CA PRO A 95 19.15 -11.07 -32.37
C PRO A 95 18.34 -10.38 -31.26
N GLY A 96 19.03 -9.94 -30.19
CA GLY A 96 18.43 -9.12 -29.14
C GLY A 96 17.70 -9.88 -28.02
N THR A 97 17.66 -11.22 -28.04
CA THR A 97 17.04 -12.01 -26.97
C THR A 97 18.10 -12.57 -26.02
N GLY A 98 18.18 -12.02 -24.80
CA GLY A 98 18.80 -12.73 -23.67
C GLY A 98 17.86 -13.82 -23.13
N ASP A 99 18.35 -14.67 -22.21
CA ASP A 99 17.57 -15.77 -21.60
C ASP A 99 16.24 -15.32 -20.98
N ALA A 100 16.15 -14.05 -20.54
CA ALA A 100 14.96 -13.47 -19.92
C ALA A 100 13.83 -13.11 -20.92
N ASP A 101 14.11 -13.02 -22.23
CA ASP A 101 13.13 -12.62 -23.26
C ASP A 101 12.59 -13.81 -24.07
N PHE A 102 13.05 -15.04 -23.79
CA PHE A 102 12.67 -16.23 -24.55
C PHE A 102 11.17 -16.54 -24.49
N PHE A 103 10.53 -16.34 -23.33
CA PHE A 103 9.09 -16.59 -23.19
C PHE A 103 8.26 -15.61 -24.01
N GLY A 104 8.64 -14.32 -24.05
CA GLY A 104 7.97 -13.30 -24.88
C GLY A 104 8.09 -13.62 -26.38
N LEU A 105 9.28 -14.03 -26.83
CA LEU A 105 9.49 -14.51 -28.20
C LEU A 105 8.61 -15.74 -28.51
N LEU A 106 8.55 -16.72 -27.60
CA LEU A 106 7.74 -17.91 -27.77
C LEU A 106 6.25 -17.57 -27.85
N CYS A 107 5.78 -16.64 -27.01
CA CYS A 107 4.41 -16.14 -27.03
C CYS A 107 4.07 -15.41 -28.34
N ALA A 108 5.02 -14.63 -28.88
CA ALA A 108 4.84 -13.91 -30.13
C ALA A 108 4.86 -14.84 -31.37
N GLY A 109 5.75 -15.84 -31.39
CA GLY A 109 5.98 -16.69 -32.56
C GLY A 109 5.16 -17.98 -32.58
N ALA A 110 4.83 -18.54 -31.42
CA ALA A 110 4.09 -19.81 -31.28
C ALA A 110 3.14 -19.79 -30.06
N PRO A 111 2.13 -18.88 -30.04
CA PRO A 111 1.27 -18.67 -28.87
C PRO A 111 0.55 -19.93 -28.39
N ALA A 112 0.03 -20.75 -29.31
CA ALA A 112 -0.66 -22.00 -28.95
C ALA A 112 0.27 -22.97 -28.19
N PHE A 113 1.51 -23.14 -28.67
CA PHE A 113 2.50 -24.00 -28.03
C PHE A 113 2.95 -23.42 -26.67
N ALA A 114 3.08 -22.10 -26.56
CA ALA A 114 3.38 -21.43 -25.29
C ALA A 114 2.28 -21.70 -24.24
N ALA A 115 1.01 -21.56 -24.64
CA ALA A 115 -0.15 -21.80 -23.78
C ALA A 115 -0.25 -23.27 -23.34
N GLU A 116 -0.08 -24.23 -24.26
CA GLU A 116 -0.05 -25.65 -23.94
C GLU A 116 1.10 -26.00 -22.98
N THR A 117 2.29 -25.48 -23.24
CA THR A 117 3.46 -25.68 -22.38
C THR A 117 3.21 -25.12 -20.98
N LEU A 118 2.66 -23.92 -20.87
CA LEU A 118 2.36 -23.29 -19.59
C LEU A 118 1.31 -24.07 -18.80
N ARG A 119 0.23 -24.52 -19.45
CA ARG A 119 -0.78 -25.42 -18.86
C ARG A 119 -0.13 -26.71 -18.34
N ALA A 120 0.72 -27.33 -19.15
CA ALA A 120 1.42 -28.56 -18.76
C ALA A 120 2.37 -28.36 -17.57
N LEU A 121 3.07 -27.23 -17.51
CA LEU A 121 3.95 -26.88 -16.39
C LEU A 121 3.17 -26.67 -15.10
N ILE A 122 2.12 -25.84 -15.13
CA ILE A 122 1.34 -25.51 -13.93
C ILE A 122 0.70 -26.77 -13.32
N ARG A 123 0.21 -27.70 -14.15
CA ARG A 123 -0.35 -28.99 -13.71
C ARG A 123 0.66 -29.92 -13.03
N ARG A 124 1.96 -29.69 -13.23
CA ARG A 124 3.05 -30.47 -12.60
C ARG A 124 3.59 -29.82 -11.33
N VAL A 125 3.25 -28.57 -11.05
CA VAL A 125 3.67 -27.88 -9.84
C VAL A 125 2.66 -28.16 -8.73
N GLU A 126 3.13 -28.74 -7.62
CA GLU A 126 2.32 -28.88 -6.43
C GLU A 126 2.23 -27.53 -5.70
N PHE A 127 1.02 -26.98 -5.60
CA PHE A 127 0.77 -25.77 -4.83
C PHE A 127 -0.59 -25.82 -4.14
N THR A 128 -0.68 -25.16 -2.99
CA THR A 128 -1.95 -24.97 -2.30
C THR A 128 -2.68 -23.77 -2.89
N ALA A 129 -3.76 -24.02 -3.61
CA ALA A 129 -4.61 -22.97 -4.15
C ALA A 129 -5.25 -22.13 -3.04
N GLY A 130 -5.28 -20.82 -3.24
CA GLY A 130 -6.06 -19.91 -2.41
C GLY A 130 -7.53 -19.86 -2.82
N ALA A 131 -8.27 -18.94 -2.20
CA ALA A 131 -9.65 -18.67 -2.59
C ALA A 131 -9.77 -18.21 -4.06
N PRO A 132 -10.92 -18.45 -4.72
CA PRO A 132 -11.26 -17.90 -6.02
C PRO A 132 -11.12 -16.37 -6.09
N SER A 133 -10.78 -15.81 -7.25
CA SER A 133 -10.57 -14.36 -7.39
C SER A 133 -11.82 -13.53 -7.09
N SER A 134 -13.01 -14.09 -7.35
CA SER A 134 -14.30 -13.47 -7.05
C SER A 134 -14.57 -13.31 -5.55
N ASP A 135 -14.09 -14.26 -4.73
CA ASP A 135 -14.33 -14.29 -3.28
C ASP A 135 -13.23 -13.59 -2.48
N ARG A 136 -12.00 -13.53 -3.02
CA ARG A 136 -10.85 -12.88 -2.36
C ARG A 136 -11.16 -11.49 -1.81
N PRO A 137 -11.77 -10.55 -2.56
CA PRO A 137 -12.04 -9.21 -2.04
C PRO A 137 -12.94 -9.22 -0.80
N LYS A 138 -13.96 -10.09 -0.80
CA LYS A 138 -14.89 -10.22 0.34
C LYS A 138 -14.20 -10.81 1.56
N LEU A 139 -13.39 -11.84 1.36
CA LEU A 139 -12.61 -12.47 2.43
C LEU A 139 -11.57 -11.50 3.01
N ILE A 140 -10.87 -10.74 2.16
CA ILE A 140 -9.94 -9.70 2.59
C ILE A 140 -10.67 -8.65 3.41
N ALA A 141 -11.80 -8.13 2.92
CA ALA A 141 -12.59 -7.13 3.64
C ALA A 141 -13.10 -7.64 5.00
N ALA A 142 -13.52 -8.91 5.07
CA ALA A 142 -13.93 -9.53 6.33
C ALA A 142 -12.77 -9.65 7.33
N ILE A 143 -11.58 -10.06 6.86
CA ILE A 143 -10.38 -10.13 7.70
C ILE A 143 -9.93 -8.72 8.14
N GLU A 144 -10.02 -7.72 7.26
CA GLU A 144 -9.68 -6.33 7.59
C GLU A 144 -10.64 -5.74 8.62
N ALA A 145 -11.95 -6.01 8.51
CA ALA A 145 -12.93 -5.62 9.52
C ALA A 145 -12.65 -6.29 10.88
N ARG A 146 -12.31 -7.59 10.87
CA ARG A 146 -11.94 -8.32 12.08
C ARG A 146 -10.64 -7.78 12.69
N LEU A 147 -9.64 -7.47 11.86
CA LEU A 147 -8.39 -6.83 12.30
C LEU A 147 -8.67 -5.51 12.98
N ALA A 148 -9.48 -4.64 12.36
CA ALA A 148 -9.84 -3.35 12.95
C ALA A 148 -10.54 -3.51 14.30
N ALA A 149 -11.45 -4.47 14.43
CA ALA A 149 -12.13 -4.77 15.69
C ALA A 149 -11.15 -5.23 16.78
N LEU A 150 -10.28 -6.20 16.49
CA LEU A 150 -9.26 -6.69 17.43
C LEU A 150 -8.26 -5.60 17.83
N GLU A 151 -7.84 -4.79 16.86
CA GLU A 151 -6.92 -3.69 17.10
C GLU A 151 -7.54 -2.61 18.01
N HIS A 152 -8.83 -2.34 17.85
CA HIS A 152 -9.60 -1.42 18.70
C HIS A 152 -9.82 -1.97 20.10
N GLU A 153 -10.17 -3.25 20.22
CA GLU A 153 -10.34 -3.93 21.51
C GLU A 153 -9.03 -3.92 22.32
N GLU A 154 -7.88 -4.25 21.70
CA GLU A 154 -6.60 -4.18 22.38
C GLU A 154 -6.23 -2.75 22.80
N GLU A 155 -6.50 -1.75 21.96
CA GLU A 155 -6.23 -0.35 22.29
C GLU A 155 -7.08 0.11 23.48
N ALA A 156 -8.37 -0.24 23.50
CA ALA A 156 -9.27 0.07 24.60
C ALA A 156 -8.82 -0.59 25.91
N LEU A 157 -8.42 -1.86 25.88
CA LEU A 157 -7.88 -2.56 27.07
C LEU A 157 -6.63 -1.87 27.62
N VAL A 158 -5.71 -1.45 26.74
CA VAL A 158 -4.49 -0.74 27.16
C VAL A 158 -4.81 0.65 27.70
N ASP A 159 -5.74 1.38 27.08
CA ASP A 159 -6.19 2.70 27.56
C ASP A 159 -6.87 2.61 28.94
N GLU A 160 -7.76 1.63 29.15
CA GLU A 160 -8.42 1.39 30.44
C GLU A 160 -7.42 1.08 31.57
N LEU A 161 -6.40 0.26 31.29
CA LEU A 161 -5.35 -0.05 32.26
C LEU A 161 -4.49 1.16 32.60
N ASN A 162 -4.11 1.94 31.59
CA ASN A 162 -3.32 3.15 31.78
C ASN A 162 -4.10 4.20 32.59
N ALA A 163 -5.41 4.35 32.32
CA ALA A 163 -6.31 5.21 33.10
C ALA A 163 -6.46 4.71 34.55
N GLY A 164 -6.45 3.40 34.77
CA GLY A 164 -6.46 2.77 36.10
C GLY A 164 -5.16 2.90 36.89
N GLY A 165 -4.14 3.58 36.35
CA GLY A 165 -2.84 3.81 37.00
C GLY A 165 -1.87 2.63 36.88
N LEU A 166 -2.20 1.60 36.10
CA LEU A 166 -1.32 0.47 35.80
C LEU A 166 -0.46 0.81 34.57
N MET A 167 0.46 1.78 34.74
CA MET A 167 1.27 2.39 33.67
C MET A 167 2.31 1.48 33.00
N THR A 168 2.20 0.16 33.15
CA THR A 168 3.18 -0.80 32.64
C THR A 168 2.89 -1.28 31.21
N PHE A 169 1.70 -1.04 30.67
CA PHE A 169 1.30 -1.55 29.36
C PHE A 169 1.51 -0.52 28.26
N GLN A 170 2.50 -0.77 27.40
CA GLN A 170 2.76 0.04 26.23
C GLN A 170 1.82 -0.34 25.08
N HIS A 171 1.26 0.66 24.41
CA HIS A 171 0.57 0.48 23.13
C HIS A 171 1.52 -0.08 22.07
N ARG A 172 0.95 -0.73 21.03
CA ARG A 172 1.72 -1.13 19.85
C ARG A 172 2.40 0.07 19.17
N PRO A 173 3.58 -0.11 18.52
CA PRO A 173 4.30 0.97 17.85
C PRO A 173 3.45 1.75 16.83
N GLU A 174 2.58 1.07 16.10
CA GLU A 174 1.71 1.67 15.09
C GLU A 174 0.69 2.63 15.71
N VAL A 175 0.17 2.30 16.91
CA VAL A 175 -0.77 3.16 17.65
C VAL A 175 -0.05 4.39 18.17
N VAL A 176 1.16 4.22 18.73
CA VAL A 176 2.00 5.32 19.22
C VAL A 176 2.34 6.27 18.07
N GLN A 177 2.77 5.73 16.94
CA GLN A 177 3.09 6.51 15.75
C GLN A 177 1.87 7.28 15.24
N ARG A 178 0.71 6.60 15.09
CA ARG A 178 -0.53 7.23 14.66
C ARG A 178 -0.97 8.37 15.60
N ARG A 179 -0.88 8.18 16.91
CA ARG A 179 -1.22 9.21 17.91
C ARG A 179 -0.24 10.40 17.82
N SER A 180 1.05 10.12 17.63
CA SER A 180 2.09 11.14 17.43
C SER A 180 1.86 11.96 16.16
N ASP A 181 1.59 11.29 15.03
CA ASP A 181 1.32 11.95 13.75
C ASP A 181 0.05 12.80 13.82
N ALA A 182 -1.01 12.30 14.48
CA ALA A 182 -2.24 13.04 14.71
C ALA A 182 -2.05 14.25 15.65
N ALA A 183 -1.15 14.16 16.63
CA ALA A 183 -0.80 15.29 17.49
C ALA A 183 -0.04 16.37 16.70
N ARG A 184 0.96 15.95 15.91
CA ARG A 184 1.72 16.86 15.02
C ARG A 184 0.82 17.52 13.98
N ALA A 185 -0.12 16.80 13.39
CA ALA A 185 -1.07 17.35 12.44
C ALA A 185 -1.98 18.41 13.07
N ARG A 186 -2.43 18.19 14.31
CA ARG A 186 -3.21 19.18 15.07
C ARG A 186 -2.40 20.43 15.38
N GLU A 187 -1.17 20.26 15.86
CA GLU A 187 -0.27 21.37 16.15
C GLU A 187 -0.01 22.23 14.89
N LEU A 188 0.22 21.59 13.74
CA LEU A 188 0.39 22.31 12.47
C LEU A 188 -0.88 23.07 12.05
N GLU A 189 -2.07 22.52 12.27
CA GLU A 189 -3.31 23.23 11.95
C GLU A 189 -3.57 24.39 12.93
N GLU A 190 -3.28 24.21 14.21
CA GLU A 190 -3.35 25.28 15.22
C GLU A 190 -2.40 26.43 14.87
N GLN A 191 -1.17 26.13 14.47
CA GLN A 191 -0.21 27.12 13.98
C GLN A 191 -0.74 27.84 12.73
N ARG A 192 -1.31 27.12 11.76
CA ARG A 192 -1.92 27.75 10.57
C ARG A 192 -3.10 28.66 10.93
N VAL A 193 -3.93 28.27 11.89
CA VAL A 193 -5.03 29.11 12.40
C VAL A 193 -4.48 30.37 13.08
N ALA A 194 -3.45 30.22 13.92
CA ALA A 194 -2.80 31.34 14.60
C ALA A 194 -2.17 32.31 13.59
N ASP A 195 -1.46 31.81 12.58
CA ASP A 195 -0.86 32.61 11.52
C ASP A 195 -1.91 33.37 10.71
N ARG A 196 -3.03 32.71 10.37
CA ARG A 196 -4.16 33.37 9.69
C ARG A 196 -4.73 34.51 10.53
N ARG A 197 -4.93 34.28 11.84
CA ARG A 197 -5.42 35.31 12.77
C ARG A 197 -4.43 36.48 12.91
N ALA A 198 -3.14 36.20 13.00
CA ALA A 198 -2.10 37.23 13.10
C ALA A 198 -2.04 38.10 11.85
N ARG A 199 -2.13 37.49 10.65
CA ARG A 199 -2.19 38.24 9.38
C ARG A 199 -3.44 39.11 9.28
N GLN A 200 -4.60 38.58 9.67
CA GLN A 200 -5.84 39.36 9.66
C GLN A 200 -5.74 40.56 10.61
N ALA A 201 -5.27 40.36 11.84
CA ALA A 201 -5.07 41.43 12.80
C ALA A 201 -4.10 42.50 12.29
N ALA A 202 -3.04 42.11 11.57
CA ALA A 202 -2.10 43.06 10.96
C ALA A 202 -2.74 43.89 9.83
N VAL A 203 -3.60 43.28 9.01
CA VAL A 203 -4.35 43.99 7.97
C VAL A 203 -5.36 44.95 8.59
N ASP A 204 -6.11 44.51 9.60
CA ASP A 204 -7.09 45.34 10.30
C ASP A 204 -6.39 46.56 10.93
N ALA A 205 -5.24 46.35 11.58
CA ALA A 205 -4.43 47.45 12.15
C ALA A 205 -3.91 48.44 11.09
N GLN A 206 -3.61 47.98 9.87
CA GLN A 206 -3.23 48.87 8.76
C GLN A 206 -4.42 49.66 8.20
N MET A 207 -5.61 49.08 8.20
CA MET A 207 -6.84 49.74 7.74
C MET A 207 -7.36 50.78 8.74
N GLU A 208 -7.14 50.55 10.04
CA GLU A 208 -7.48 51.50 11.12
C GLU A 208 -6.45 52.62 11.30
N ALA A 209 -5.24 52.48 10.76
CA ALA A 209 -4.24 53.54 10.80
C ALA A 209 -4.73 54.76 9.99
N PRO A 210 -4.83 55.95 10.61
CA PRO A 210 -5.27 57.15 9.90
C PRO A 210 -4.30 57.39 8.74
N GLN A 211 -4.83 57.44 7.50
CA GLN A 211 -3.99 57.72 6.35
C GLN A 211 -3.23 59.02 6.61
N PRO A 212 -1.88 59.04 6.48
CA PRO A 212 -1.12 60.26 6.64
C PRO A 212 -1.73 61.27 5.69
N GLY A 213 -2.25 62.37 6.27
CA GLY A 213 -3.11 63.30 5.59
C GLY A 213 -2.60 63.59 4.19
N TYR A 214 -3.45 63.36 3.18
CA TYR A 214 -3.34 64.08 1.93
C TYR A 214 -3.33 65.55 2.31
N LEU A 215 -2.13 66.10 2.49
CA LEU A 215 -1.90 67.52 2.66
C LEU A 215 -2.59 68.16 1.47
N ALA A 216 -3.69 68.85 1.75
CA ALA A 216 -4.39 69.66 0.79
C ALA A 216 -3.33 70.52 0.11
N ARG A 217 -3.03 70.23 -1.15
CA ARG A 217 -2.19 71.10 -1.98
C ARG A 217 -2.92 72.44 -2.02
N GLU A 218 -2.45 73.39 -1.22
CA GLU A 218 -2.88 74.77 -1.28
C GLU A 218 -2.83 75.20 -2.74
N ARG A 219 -4.00 75.53 -3.30
CA ARG A 219 -4.08 76.11 -4.64
C ARG A 219 -3.36 77.46 -4.55
N PRO A 220 -2.29 77.72 -5.33
CA PRO A 220 -1.69 79.04 -5.34
C PRO A 220 -2.69 80.04 -5.91
N ASP A 221 -3.00 81.03 -5.09
CA ASP A 221 -3.89 82.15 -5.38
C ASP A 221 -3.30 82.97 -6.55
N LYS A 222 -4.03 83.02 -7.67
CA LYS A 222 -3.65 83.83 -8.82
C LYS A 222 -4.29 85.21 -8.67
N THR A 223 -3.57 86.14 -8.05
CA THR A 223 -3.87 87.58 -8.13
C THR A 223 -2.59 88.39 -8.12
N GLN A 224 -2.02 88.61 -9.31
CA GLN A 224 -1.32 89.85 -9.68
C GLN A 224 -1.45 90.04 -11.19
N TYR A 225 -2.41 90.87 -11.62
CA TYR A 225 -2.28 91.93 -12.63
C TYR A 225 -3.45 92.89 -12.45
#